data_AF-N0BKJ9-F1
#
_entry.id   AF-N0BKJ9-F1
#
_cell.length_a   1.000
_cell.length_b   1.000
_cell.length_c   1.000
_cell.angle_alpha   90.00
_cell.angle_beta   90.00
_cell.angle_gamma   90.00
#
_symmetry.space_group_name_H-M   'P 1'
#
loop_
_entity.id
_entity.type
_entity.pdbx_description
1 polymer ?
#
loop_
_entity_poly.entity_id
_entity_poly.type
_entity_poly.pdbx_seq_one_letter_code
_entity_poly.pdbx_strand_id
1 'polypeptide(L)'
;MVAYKIFCGVVGCEVEDFFNFFKERGLDVSAINAKYVLNREILDFAVGKALKRWYSGERISRNLGVEIMLYLFATRQIRDVIQFGLKERGMKVYVVVISDRDINEAEFDCVDIVDCEEMETELNEEKLKKFMEIYDINEEELEIAGKENFDLLVKEKIVLFDLNK
;
A
#
# COMPACT_ATOMS: atom_id res chain seq x y z
N MET A 1 1.29 6.84 19.12
CA MET A 1 1.35 6.63 17.66
C MET A 1 1.73 5.18 17.47
N VAL A 2 0.91 4.38 16.81
CA VAL A 2 1.32 3.00 16.50
C VAL A 2 2.38 3.08 15.42
N ALA A 3 3.50 2.38 15.63
CA ALA A 3 4.57 2.33 14.67
C ALA A 3 4.23 1.34 13.56
N TYR A 4 4.75 1.62 12.37
CA TYR A 4 4.73 0.69 11.27
C TYR A 4 6.07 0.80 10.55
N LYS A 5 6.43 -0.25 9.82
CA LYS A 5 7.56 -0.24 8.91
C LYS A 5 7.12 -0.67 7.53
N ILE A 6 7.71 -0.03 6.53
CA ILE A 6 7.52 -0.38 5.12
C ILE A 6 8.82 -0.99 4.64
N PHE A 7 8.74 -2.21 4.12
CA PHE A 7 9.84 -2.91 3.47
C PHE A 7 9.51 -3.13 2.00
N CYS A 8 10.55 -3.27 1.20
CA CYS A 8 10.47 -3.61 -0.21
C CYS A 8 11.24 -4.89 -0.44
N GLY A 9 10.72 -5.78 -1.27
CA GLY A 9 11.38 -7.07 -1.46
C GLY A 9 10.67 -8.00 -2.40
N VAL A 10 11.28 -9.17 -2.57
CA VAL A 10 10.71 -10.30 -3.31
C VAL A 10 10.30 -11.38 -2.31
N VAL A 11 9.04 -11.82 -2.37
CA VAL A 11 8.58 -12.89 -1.46
C VAL A 11 9.04 -14.24 -1.98
N GLY A 12 9.94 -14.92 -1.26
CA GLY A 12 10.50 -16.22 -1.68
C GLY A 12 9.66 -17.43 -1.28
N CYS A 13 8.75 -17.28 -0.31
CA CYS A 13 7.90 -18.36 0.21
C CYS A 13 6.51 -18.38 -0.43
N GLU A 14 5.74 -19.44 -0.14
CA GLU A 14 4.33 -19.51 -0.53
C GLU A 14 3.50 -18.44 0.20
N VAL A 15 2.43 -17.97 -0.45
CA VAL A 15 1.61 -16.86 0.06
C VAL A 15 1.01 -17.16 1.44
N GLU A 16 0.59 -18.41 1.65
CA GLU A 16 0.04 -18.84 2.94
C GLU A 16 1.10 -18.80 4.05
N ASP A 17 2.33 -19.26 3.76
CA ASP A 17 3.45 -19.23 4.70
C ASP A 17 3.83 -17.79 5.06
N PHE A 18 3.83 -16.89 4.07
CA PHE A 18 4.07 -15.46 4.28
C PHE A 18 3.11 -14.89 5.32
N PHE A 19 1.79 -15.05 5.13
CA PHE A 19 0.81 -14.48 6.05
C PHE A 19 0.80 -15.19 7.42
N ASN A 20 1.06 -16.51 7.45
CA ASN A 20 1.18 -17.26 8.69
C ASN A 20 2.37 -16.79 9.53
N PHE A 21 3.51 -16.48 8.90
CA PHE A 21 4.71 -15.98 9.58
C PHE A 21 4.41 -14.75 10.45
N PHE A 22 3.68 -13.76 9.92
CA PHE A 22 3.29 -12.55 10.65
C PHE A 22 2.21 -12.83 11.70
N LYS A 23 1.21 -13.64 11.34
CA LYS A 23 0.10 -14.00 12.22
C LYS A 23 0.57 -14.72 13.48
N GLU A 24 1.50 -15.66 13.37
CA GLU A 24 2.09 -16.38 14.51
C GLU A 24 2.85 -15.46 15.47
N ARG A 25 3.33 -14.32 14.97
CA ARG A 25 4.02 -13.28 15.75
C ARG A 25 3.06 -12.20 16.27
N GLY A 26 1.77 -12.32 16.00
CA GLY A 26 0.76 -11.33 16.39
C GLY A 26 0.92 -10.00 15.66
N LEU A 27 1.52 -10.01 14.47
CA LEU A 27 1.75 -8.82 13.66
C LEU A 27 0.67 -8.71 12.57
N ASP A 28 0.11 -7.52 12.40
CA ASP A 28 -0.70 -7.20 11.23
C ASP A 28 0.22 -6.82 10.06
N VAL A 29 -0.11 -7.30 8.86
CA VAL A 29 0.69 -7.06 7.66
C VAL A 29 -0.20 -6.75 6.45
N SER A 30 0.27 -5.86 5.59
CA SER A 30 -0.23 -5.66 4.23
C SER A 30 0.90 -5.93 3.24
N ALA A 31 0.68 -6.82 2.28
CA ALA A 31 1.63 -7.08 1.20
C ALA A 31 1.01 -6.65 -0.13
N ILE A 32 1.51 -5.55 -0.69
CA ILE A 32 1.00 -4.92 -1.92
C ILE A 32 1.98 -5.23 -3.05
N ASN A 33 1.46 -5.72 -4.18
CA ASN A 33 2.26 -5.88 -5.39
C ASN A 33 2.81 -4.52 -5.83
N ALA A 34 4.12 -4.42 -5.96
CA ALA A 34 4.83 -3.17 -6.24
C ALA A 34 4.40 -2.50 -7.55
N LYS A 35 3.86 -3.27 -8.51
CA LYS A 35 3.30 -2.71 -9.74
C LYS A 35 2.13 -1.75 -9.48
N TYR A 36 1.47 -1.84 -8.32
CA TYR A 36 0.29 -1.05 -7.96
C TYR A 36 0.57 -0.05 -6.85
N VAL A 37 1.86 0.20 -6.55
CA VAL A 37 2.29 1.28 -5.65
C VAL A 37 2.89 2.39 -6.52
N LEU A 38 2.35 3.61 -6.41
CA LEU A 38 2.82 4.75 -7.20
C LEU A 38 4.25 5.11 -6.79
N ASN A 39 4.44 5.35 -5.49
CA ASN A 39 5.70 5.51 -4.80
C ASN A 39 5.48 5.28 -3.29
N ARG A 40 6.58 5.26 -2.52
CA ARG A 40 6.56 5.06 -1.07
C ARG A 40 5.86 6.19 -0.33
N GLU A 41 5.97 7.44 -0.79
CA GLU A 41 5.30 8.57 -0.12
C GLU A 41 3.78 8.44 -0.13
N ILE A 42 3.20 8.00 -1.24
CA ILE A 42 1.77 7.75 -1.38
C ILE A 42 1.33 6.58 -0.50
N LEU A 43 2.14 5.52 -0.44
CA LEU A 43 1.87 4.40 0.45
C LEU A 43 1.91 4.83 1.93
N ASP A 44 2.94 5.55 2.34
CA ASP A 44 3.09 6.09 3.70
C ASP A 44 1.89 6.97 4.10
N PHE A 45 1.47 7.85 3.18
CA PHE A 45 0.29 8.69 3.36
C PHE A 45 -1.00 7.87 3.57
N ALA A 46 -1.23 6.85 2.73
CA ALA A 46 -2.38 5.96 2.83
C ALA A 46 -2.38 5.16 4.14
N VAL A 47 -1.22 4.62 4.55
CA VAL A 47 -1.05 3.89 5.81
C VAL A 47 -1.39 4.79 6.99
N GLY A 48 -0.89 6.03 7.01
CA GLY A 48 -1.21 6.99 8.07
C GLY A 48 -2.72 7.27 8.19
N LYS A 49 -3.42 7.40 7.06
CA LYS A 49 -4.88 7.57 7.02
C LYS A 49 -5.63 6.33 7.54
N ALA A 50 -5.26 5.15 7.07
CA ALA A 50 -5.84 3.89 7.51
C ALA A 50 -5.67 3.67 9.01
N LEU A 51 -4.44 3.83 9.54
CA LEU A 51 -4.16 3.66 10.96
C LEU A 51 -4.95 4.64 11.82
N LYS A 52 -5.04 5.91 11.40
CA LYS A 52 -5.82 6.92 12.13
C LYS A 52 -7.27 6.45 12.31
N ARG A 53 -7.88 5.90 11.26
CA ARG A 53 -9.28 5.49 11.23
C ARG A 53 -9.52 4.15 11.92
N TRP A 54 -8.53 3.26 11.83
CA TRP A 54 -8.50 2.03 12.59
C TRP A 54 -8.57 2.29 14.09
N TYR A 55 -7.67 3.13 14.61
CA TYR A 55 -7.60 3.42 16.04
C TYR A 55 -8.67 4.39 16.55
N SER A 56 -9.30 5.18 15.68
CA SER A 56 -10.48 5.97 16.07
C SER A 56 -11.78 5.14 16.12
N GLY A 57 -11.73 3.85 15.73
CA GLY A 57 -12.88 2.97 15.69
C GLY A 57 -13.79 3.18 14.47
N GLU A 58 -13.36 3.97 13.48
CA GLU A 58 -14.09 4.31 12.26
C GLU A 58 -13.64 3.49 11.04
N ARG A 59 -13.04 2.31 11.27
CA ARG A 59 -12.53 1.42 10.22
C ARG A 59 -13.62 0.91 9.29
N ILE A 60 -13.23 0.62 8.05
CA ILE A 60 -14.09 0.03 7.02
C ILE A 60 -14.01 -1.52 7.08
N SER A 61 -12.80 -2.05 7.24
CA SER A 61 -12.46 -3.47 7.23
C SER A 61 -12.29 -4.06 8.63
N ARG A 62 -12.36 -5.38 8.72
CA ARG A 62 -12.03 -6.17 9.92
C ARG A 62 -10.57 -6.63 9.96
N ASN A 63 -9.81 -6.40 8.89
CA ASN A 63 -8.39 -6.73 8.79
C ASN A 63 -7.60 -5.46 8.45
N LEU A 64 -6.57 -5.15 9.23
CA LEU A 64 -5.83 -3.90 9.11
C LEU A 64 -4.99 -3.85 7.82
N GLY A 65 -4.45 -4.98 7.38
CA GLY A 65 -3.76 -5.08 6.10
C GLY A 65 -4.67 -4.69 4.93
N VAL A 66 -5.92 -5.19 4.93
CA VAL A 66 -6.95 -4.83 3.95
C VAL A 66 -7.39 -3.37 4.09
N GLU A 67 -7.52 -2.85 5.32
CA GLU A 67 -7.84 -1.43 5.55
C GLU A 67 -6.83 -0.52 4.84
N ILE A 68 -5.53 -0.80 5.00
CA ILE A 68 -4.45 -0.06 4.33
C ILE A 68 -4.65 -0.08 2.81
N MET A 69 -5.02 -1.22 2.23
CA MET A 69 -5.25 -1.31 0.79
C MET A 69 -6.48 -0.50 0.35
N LEU A 70 -7.57 -0.51 1.12
CA LEU A 70 -8.75 0.31 0.80
C LEU A 70 -8.40 1.80 0.75
N TYR A 71 -7.56 2.25 1.69
CA TYR A 71 -7.04 3.63 1.70
C TYR A 71 -6.07 3.89 0.56
N LEU A 72 -5.16 2.98 0.28
CA LEU A 72 -4.19 3.13 -0.82
C LEU A 72 -4.91 3.29 -2.15
N PHE A 73 -5.93 2.49 -2.43
CA PHE A 73 -6.65 2.51 -3.70
C PHE A 73 -7.91 3.39 -3.68
N ALA A 74 -8.12 4.19 -2.62
CA ALA A 74 -9.24 5.10 -2.45
C ALA A 74 -10.62 4.47 -2.78
N THR A 75 -10.85 3.20 -2.41
CA THR A 75 -12.07 2.46 -2.75
C THR A 75 -12.61 1.67 -1.56
N ARG A 76 -13.94 1.48 -1.50
CA ARG A 76 -14.61 0.64 -0.49
C ARG A 76 -14.77 -0.81 -0.93
N GLN A 77 -14.47 -1.10 -2.20
CA GLN A 77 -14.68 -2.42 -2.76
C GLN A 77 -13.49 -3.33 -2.44
N ILE A 78 -13.64 -4.15 -1.38
CA ILE A 78 -12.59 -5.08 -0.93
C ILE A 78 -12.12 -6.01 -2.06
N ARG A 79 -13.05 -6.47 -2.91
CA ARG A 79 -12.72 -7.35 -4.05
C ARG A 79 -11.73 -6.70 -5.02
N ASP A 80 -11.84 -5.38 -5.19
CA ASP A 80 -11.03 -4.63 -6.14
C ASP A 80 -9.60 -4.44 -5.64
N VAL A 81 -9.38 -4.43 -4.31
CA VAL A 81 -8.02 -4.23 -3.76
C VAL A 81 -7.28 -5.53 -3.52
N ILE A 82 -7.99 -6.62 -3.17
CA ILE A 82 -7.35 -7.92 -2.91
C ILE A 82 -6.57 -8.41 -4.13
N GLN A 83 -7.00 -8.10 -5.36
CA GLN A 83 -6.27 -8.48 -6.57
C GLN A 83 -4.89 -7.82 -6.69
N PHE A 84 -4.67 -6.68 -6.02
CA PHE A 84 -3.39 -5.95 -6.02
C PHE A 84 -2.43 -6.39 -4.91
N GLY A 85 -2.82 -7.37 -4.09
CA GLY A 85 -1.96 -7.92 -3.04
C GLY A 85 -0.96 -8.96 -3.56
N LEU A 86 -0.25 -9.60 -2.64
CA LEU A 86 0.55 -10.79 -2.91
C LEU A 86 -0.34 -11.94 -3.43
N LYS A 87 0.06 -12.56 -4.55
CA LYS A 87 -0.67 -13.65 -5.24
C LYS A 87 0.13 -14.92 -5.41
N GLU A 88 1.44 -14.79 -5.53
CA GLU A 88 2.36 -15.88 -5.74
C GLU A 88 3.74 -15.49 -5.22
N ARG A 89 4.57 -16.49 -4.97
CA ARG A 89 5.99 -16.28 -4.66
C ARG A 89 6.72 -15.67 -5.86
N GLY A 90 7.85 -15.01 -5.62
CA GLY A 90 8.66 -14.31 -6.61
C GLY A 90 8.13 -12.93 -6.99
N MET A 91 7.01 -12.49 -6.40
CA MET A 91 6.48 -11.14 -6.63
C MET A 91 7.29 -10.09 -5.89
N LYS A 92 7.58 -8.98 -6.59
CA LYS A 92 8.04 -7.73 -5.97
C LYS A 92 6.88 -7.09 -5.21
N VAL A 93 7.08 -6.79 -3.94
CA VAL A 93 6.04 -6.25 -3.06
C VAL A 93 6.56 -5.13 -2.17
N TYR A 94 5.65 -4.24 -1.79
CA TYR A 94 5.77 -3.43 -0.58
C TYR A 94 5.09 -4.18 0.57
N VAL A 95 5.80 -4.36 1.67
CA VAL A 95 5.30 -5.00 2.88
C VAL A 95 5.17 -3.94 3.97
N VAL A 96 3.94 -3.66 4.39
CA VAL A 96 3.65 -2.79 5.53
C VAL A 96 3.41 -3.67 6.74
N VAL A 97 4.28 -3.58 7.74
CA VAL A 97 4.16 -4.31 9.00
C VAL A 97 3.78 -3.36 10.12
N ILE A 98 2.67 -3.64 10.80
CA ILE A 98 2.15 -2.82 11.88
C ILE A 98 2.57 -3.45 13.20
N SER A 99 3.27 -2.68 14.02
CA SER A 99 3.88 -3.19 15.25
C SER A 99 4.14 -2.07 16.25
N ASP A 100 3.88 -2.34 17.51
CA ASP A 100 4.24 -1.45 18.61
C ASP A 100 5.71 -1.61 19.05
N ARG A 101 6.35 -2.72 18.67
CA ARG A 101 7.78 -2.96 18.83
C ARG A 101 8.58 -2.63 17.58
N ASP A 102 9.86 -2.36 17.78
CA ASP A 102 10.80 -2.26 16.67
C ASP A 102 10.94 -3.62 15.97
N ILE A 103 10.82 -3.61 14.65
CA ILE A 103 10.88 -4.81 13.81
C ILE A 103 12.19 -4.80 13.06
N ASN A 104 12.98 -5.86 13.21
CA ASN A 104 14.20 -6.01 12.42
C ASN A 104 13.88 -6.70 11.09
N GLU A 105 14.41 -6.15 10.01
CA GLU A 105 14.35 -6.72 8.65
C GLU A 105 14.88 -8.15 8.59
N ALA A 106 15.92 -8.45 9.38
CA ALA A 106 16.49 -9.77 9.51
C ALA A 106 15.56 -10.82 10.14
N GLU A 107 14.38 -10.41 10.67
CA GLU A 107 13.37 -11.37 11.11
C GLU A 107 12.61 -12.00 9.93
N PHE A 108 12.67 -11.40 8.72
CA PHE A 108 11.87 -11.82 7.56
C PHE A 108 12.62 -12.74 6.60
N ASP A 109 12.93 -13.95 7.05
CA ASP A 109 13.65 -14.98 6.25
C ASP A 109 12.97 -15.33 4.91
N CYS A 110 11.70 -14.97 4.74
CA CYS A 110 10.90 -15.27 3.57
C CYS A 110 10.75 -14.12 2.56
N VAL A 111 11.33 -12.96 2.88
CA VAL A 111 11.35 -11.77 2.01
C VAL A 111 12.80 -11.43 1.72
N ASP A 112 13.18 -11.52 0.44
CA ASP A 112 14.45 -10.98 -0.02
C ASP A 112 14.31 -9.46 -0.07
N ILE A 113 14.68 -8.80 1.02
CA ILE A 113 14.56 -7.35 1.18
C ILE A 113 15.54 -6.65 0.24
N VAL A 114 15.03 -5.61 -0.42
CA VAL A 114 15.78 -4.73 -1.31
C VAL A 114 15.50 -3.28 -0.93
N ASP A 115 16.33 -2.36 -1.40
CA ASP A 115 16.04 -0.94 -1.23
C ASP A 115 14.74 -0.57 -1.98
N CYS A 116 13.86 0.15 -1.30
CA CYS A 116 12.63 0.63 -1.92
C CYS A 116 12.91 1.58 -3.10
N GLU A 117 13.98 2.37 -3.03
CA GLU A 117 14.37 3.27 -4.12
C GLU A 117 14.70 2.49 -5.40
N GLU A 118 15.24 1.27 -5.30
CA GLU A 118 15.48 0.39 -6.45
C GLU A 118 14.19 -0.15 -7.08
N MET A 119 13.08 -0.15 -6.33
CA MET A 119 11.77 -0.55 -6.81
C MET A 119 10.94 0.62 -7.35
N GLU A 120 11.27 1.85 -6.95
CA GLU A 120 10.64 3.06 -7.46
C GLU A 120 11.15 3.40 -8.85
N THR A 121 10.34 3.07 -9.85
CA THR A 121 10.58 3.56 -11.21
C THR A 121 10.04 4.98 -11.38
N GLU A 122 10.75 5.79 -12.16
CA GLU A 122 10.28 7.09 -12.63
C GLU A 122 8.85 7.02 -13.17
N LEU A 123 8.09 8.09 -12.95
CA LEU A 123 6.72 8.22 -13.44
C LEU A 123 6.73 8.43 -14.96
N ASN A 124 6.76 7.31 -15.69
CA ASN A 124 6.60 7.31 -17.15
C ASN A 124 5.11 7.38 -17.56
N GLU A 125 4.85 7.58 -18.85
CA GLU A 125 3.48 7.70 -19.38
C GLU A 125 2.61 6.45 -19.14
N GLU A 126 3.20 5.25 -19.16
CA GLU A 126 2.47 4.01 -18.91
C GLU A 126 2.00 3.93 -17.44
N LYS A 127 2.92 4.20 -16.51
CA LYS A 127 2.65 4.24 -15.07
C LYS A 127 1.65 5.35 -14.75
N LEU A 128 1.81 6.53 -15.33
CA LEU A 128 0.88 7.66 -15.18
C LEU A 128 -0.54 7.26 -15.59
N LYS A 129 -0.74 6.75 -16.81
CA LYS A 129 -2.06 6.31 -17.30
C LYS A 129 -2.67 5.22 -16.42
N LYS A 130 -1.87 4.23 -16.02
CA LYS A 130 -2.32 3.18 -15.12
C LYS A 130 -2.86 3.75 -13.80
N PHE A 131 -2.15 4.69 -13.18
CA PHE A 131 -2.59 5.27 -11.91
C PHE A 131 -3.74 6.27 -12.09
N MET A 132 -3.82 6.96 -13.23
CA MET A 132 -5.02 7.75 -13.57
C MET A 132 -6.27 6.87 -13.60
N GLU A 133 -6.21 5.68 -14.21
CA GLU A 133 -7.31 4.72 -14.22
C GLU A 133 -7.64 4.19 -12.81
N ILE A 134 -6.63 3.85 -12.00
CA ILE A 134 -6.83 3.34 -10.64
C ILE A 134 -7.53 4.37 -9.75
N TYR A 135 -7.17 5.65 -9.86
CA TYR A 135 -7.68 6.72 -9.00
C TYR A 135 -8.82 7.52 -9.63
N ASP A 136 -9.30 7.14 -10.81
CA ASP A 136 -10.31 7.87 -11.58
C ASP A 136 -9.95 9.36 -11.70
N ILE A 137 -8.71 9.61 -12.13
CA ILE A 137 -8.18 10.94 -12.45
C ILE A 137 -8.26 11.09 -13.97
N ASN A 138 -9.05 12.06 -14.43
CA ASN A 138 -9.18 12.30 -15.87
C ASN A 138 -8.10 13.26 -16.40
N GLU A 139 -8.06 13.41 -17.73
CA GLU A 139 -7.07 14.28 -18.40
C GLU A 139 -7.24 15.76 -18.01
N GLU A 140 -8.48 16.25 -17.82
CA GLU A 140 -8.73 17.65 -17.43
C GLU A 140 -8.16 17.96 -16.04
N GLU A 141 -8.33 17.04 -15.07
CA GLU A 141 -7.74 17.17 -13.72
C GLU A 141 -6.21 17.24 -13.80
N LEU A 142 -5.60 16.39 -14.63
CA LEU A 142 -4.16 16.37 -14.83
C LEU A 142 -3.65 17.62 -15.55
N GLU A 143 -4.37 18.12 -16.56
CA GLU A 143 -4.03 19.35 -17.29
C GLU A 143 -4.05 20.58 -16.38
N ILE A 144 -5.03 20.66 -15.48
CA ILE A 144 -5.15 21.76 -14.51
C ILE A 144 -4.02 21.71 -13.47
N ALA A 145 -3.75 20.53 -12.92
CA ALA A 145 -2.77 20.38 -11.86
C ALA A 145 -1.32 20.38 -12.37
N GLY A 146 -1.09 19.91 -13.60
CA GLY A 146 0.25 19.60 -14.10
C GLY A 146 0.75 18.22 -13.65
N LYS A 147 1.55 17.57 -14.48
CA LYS A 147 2.07 16.21 -14.23
C LYS A 147 2.96 16.14 -12.99
N GLU A 148 3.67 17.21 -12.70
CA GLU A 148 4.51 17.36 -11.50
C GLU A 148 3.70 17.31 -10.20
N ASN A 149 2.39 17.57 -10.25
CA ASN A 149 1.49 17.54 -9.10
C ASN A 149 0.61 16.28 -9.07
N PHE A 150 0.93 15.25 -9.87
CA PHE A 150 0.14 14.01 -9.90
C PHE A 150 0.01 13.35 -8.52
N ASP A 151 1.07 13.36 -7.72
CA ASP A 151 1.04 12.86 -6.34
C ASP A 151 0.04 13.61 -5.45
N LEU A 152 -0.16 14.91 -5.70
CA LEU A 152 -1.15 15.70 -4.96
C LEU A 152 -2.58 15.32 -5.35
N LEU A 153 -2.84 15.08 -6.65
CA LEU A 153 -4.14 14.56 -7.11
C LEU A 153 -4.45 13.21 -6.47
N VAL A 154 -3.46 12.31 -6.40
CA VAL A 154 -3.64 11.01 -5.74
C VAL A 154 -3.92 11.16 -4.24
N LYS A 155 -3.14 12.01 -3.53
CA LYS A 155 -3.39 12.32 -2.11
C LYS A 155 -4.79 12.91 -1.91
N GLU A 156 -5.25 13.77 -2.82
CA GLU A 156 -6.61 14.32 -2.79
C GLU A 156 -7.67 13.21 -2.90
N LYS A 157 -7.56 12.29 -3.87
CA LYS A 157 -8.51 11.17 -4.02
C LYS A 157 -8.58 10.31 -2.75
N ILE A 158 -7.43 10.02 -2.12
CA ILE A 158 -7.36 9.31 -0.82
C ILE A 158 -8.07 10.11 0.28
N VAL A 159 -7.90 11.43 0.33
CA VAL A 159 -8.56 12.29 1.32
C VAL A 159 -10.07 12.35 1.09
N LEU A 160 -10.52 12.53 -0.15
CA LEU A 160 -11.94 12.57 -0.49
C LEU A 160 -12.63 11.23 -0.15
N PHE A 161 -11.96 10.11 -0.44
CA PHE A 161 -12.39 8.78 -0.01
C PHE A 161 -12.55 8.67 1.52
N ASP A 162 -11.60 9.23 2.28
CA ASP A 162 -11.63 9.23 3.75
C ASP A 162 -12.76 10.10 4.33
N LEU A 163 -13.15 11.16 3.62
CA LEU A 163 -14.20 12.09 4.04
C LEU A 163 -15.60 11.59 3.66
N ASN A 164 -15.75 10.98 2.49
CA ASN A 164 -17.01 10.50 1.96
C ASN A 164 -17.37 9.15 2.58
N LYS A 165 -18.12 9.17 3.69
CA LYS A 165 -18.52 7.97 4.43
C LYS A 165 -19.48 7.09 3.64
#